data_AF-A0A7V6HDK2-F1
#
_entry.id   AF-A0A7V6HDK2-F1
#
_cell.length_a   1.000
_cell.length_b   1.000
_cell.length_c   1.000
_cell.angle_alpha   90.00
_cell.angle_beta   90.00
_cell.angle_gamma   90.00
#
_symmetry.space_group_name_H-M   'P 1'
#
loop_
_entity.id
_entity.type
_entity.pdbx_description
1 polymer ?
#
loop_
_entity_poly.entity_id
_entity_poly.type
_entity_poly.pdbx_seq_one_letter_code
_entity_poly.pdbx_strand_id
1 'polypeptide(L)'
;MQVVIIGAGKVGVALAEALLKRDDDVVLIDQGDAWVVHAKHLDCRKISGVVIDEDVLESADIRQADVVCAVTQSDNINIMASLMARQLFGVKKVISRLYNPEKKFAFDELGLEVISSTGQTVDAILRDMDDAGVIMSHRMYGKTLEYHNVPVDDELIGQELSDIVTMDGQVVLGLLRAGTLYPITSALEIEENDQVVLIEVS
;
A
#
# COMPACT_ATOMS: atom_id res chain seq x y z
N MET A 1 -8.60 13.43 10.18
CA MET A 1 -9.55 12.31 10.04
C MET A 1 -9.47 11.45 11.29
N GLN A 2 -10.53 10.77 11.73
CA GLN A 2 -10.43 9.82 12.85
C GLN A 2 -10.07 8.42 12.32
N VAL A 3 -8.98 7.86 12.85
CA VAL A 3 -8.48 6.54 12.49
C VAL A 3 -8.36 5.65 13.73
N VAL A 4 -9.09 4.53 13.71
CA VAL A 4 -8.96 3.49 14.73
C VAL A 4 -8.01 2.41 14.23
N ILE A 5 -6.91 2.20 14.94
CA ILE A 5 -5.90 1.18 14.63
C ILE A 5 -6.04 0.04 15.62
N ILE A 6 -6.27 -1.16 15.10
CA ILE A 6 -6.40 -2.39 15.89
C ILE A 6 -5.12 -3.21 15.73
N GLY A 7 -4.34 -3.27 16.81
CA GLY A 7 -3.01 -3.85 16.89
C GLY A 7 -1.92 -2.79 16.98
N ALA A 8 -1.16 -2.81 18.06
CA ALA A 8 -0.03 -1.93 18.38
C ALA A 8 1.32 -2.67 18.26
N GLY A 9 1.41 -3.60 17.31
CA GLY A 9 2.68 -4.15 16.84
C GLY A 9 3.47 -3.14 16.00
N LYS A 10 4.57 -3.59 15.39
CA LYS A 10 5.46 -2.74 14.57
C LYS A 10 4.72 -1.93 13.50
N VAL A 11 3.80 -2.56 12.78
CA VAL A 11 3.00 -1.91 11.72
C VAL A 11 2.04 -0.88 12.32
N GLY A 12 1.31 -1.24 13.36
CA GLY A 12 0.34 -0.33 13.98
C GLY A 12 0.96 0.90 14.62
N VAL A 13 2.10 0.74 15.30
CA VAL A 13 2.85 1.87 15.88
C VAL A 13 3.41 2.77 14.77
N ALA A 14 4.03 2.21 13.73
CA ALA A 14 4.54 3.00 12.61
C ALA A 14 3.41 3.73 11.84
N LEU A 15 2.25 3.08 11.68
CA LEU A 15 1.07 3.69 11.08
C LEU A 15 0.54 4.85 11.94
N ALA A 16 0.43 4.66 13.25
CA ALA A 16 0.02 5.70 14.17
C ALA A 16 0.96 6.91 14.11
N GLU A 17 2.28 6.69 14.11
CA GLU A 17 3.26 7.77 13.94
C GLU A 17 3.07 8.56 12.64
N ALA A 18 2.86 7.86 11.52
CA ALA A 18 2.67 8.49 10.23
C ALA A 18 1.38 9.31 10.17
N LEU A 19 0.30 8.83 10.79
CA LEU A 19 -0.99 9.51 10.86
C LEU A 19 -0.94 10.74 11.78
N LEU A 20 -0.30 10.63 12.95
CA LEU A 20 -0.11 11.76 13.85
C LEU A 20 0.71 12.89 13.19
N LYS A 21 1.72 12.56 12.38
CA LYS A 21 2.47 13.56 11.58
C LYS A 21 1.62 14.26 10.51
N ARG A 22 0.48 13.68 10.15
CA ARG A 22 -0.49 14.24 9.20
C ARG A 22 -1.66 14.94 9.91
N ASP A 23 -1.54 15.17 11.23
CA ASP A 23 -2.56 15.78 12.08
C ASP A 23 -3.91 15.01 12.09
N ASP A 24 -3.86 13.69 11.91
CA ASP A 24 -5.04 12.82 12.07
C ASP A 24 -5.30 12.48 13.56
N ASP A 25 -6.58 12.30 13.91
CA ASP A 25 -7.00 11.80 15.23
C ASP A 25 -6.86 10.28 15.25
N VAL A 26 -6.01 9.76 16.13
CA VAL A 26 -5.66 8.34 16.17
C VAL A 26 -6.11 7.72 17.49
N VAL A 27 -6.81 6.58 17.39
CA VAL A 27 -7.12 5.71 18.52
C VAL A 27 -6.44 4.37 18.29
N LEU A 28 -5.55 3.96 19.19
CA LEU A 28 -4.79 2.72 19.12
C LEU A 28 -5.32 1.71 20.14
N ILE A 29 -5.74 0.54 19.66
CA ILE A 29 -6.26 -0.56 20.47
C ILE A 29 -5.32 -1.76 20.37
N ASP A 30 -4.94 -2.37 21.48
CA ASP A 30 -4.28 -3.69 21.47
C ASP A 30 -4.51 -4.41 22.80
N GLN A 31 -4.22 -5.71 22.83
CA GLN A 31 -4.42 -6.56 23.99
C GLN A 31 -3.16 -6.67 24.85
N GLY A 32 -3.33 -6.57 26.17
CA GLY A 32 -2.26 -6.71 27.16
C GLY A 32 -1.49 -5.41 27.39
N ASP A 33 -0.49 -5.43 28.28
CA ASP A 33 0.19 -4.19 28.71
C ASP A 33 1.52 -3.93 27.98
N ALA A 34 2.06 -4.94 27.28
CA ALA A 34 3.40 -4.87 26.69
C ALA A 34 3.51 -3.81 25.58
N TRP A 35 2.44 -3.59 24.82
CA TRP A 35 2.42 -2.62 23.73
C TRP A 35 2.39 -1.18 24.21
N VAL A 36 1.87 -0.92 25.42
CA VAL A 36 1.76 0.43 26.00
C VAL A 36 3.14 1.06 26.14
N VAL A 37 4.17 0.26 26.42
CA VAL A 37 5.56 0.71 26.46
C VAL A 37 6.04 1.12 25.07
N HIS A 38 5.75 0.32 24.05
CA HIS A 38 6.16 0.57 22.67
C HIS A 38 5.44 1.77 22.04
N ALA A 39 4.21 2.05 22.47
CA ALA A 39 3.41 3.18 21.99
C ALA A 39 3.48 4.40 22.92
N LYS A 40 4.31 4.38 23.98
CA LYS A 40 4.28 5.41 25.04
C LYS A 40 4.54 6.82 24.50
N HIS A 41 5.43 6.96 23.52
CA HIS A 41 5.81 8.23 22.89
C HIS A 41 4.76 8.80 21.93
N LEU A 42 3.75 8.01 21.56
CA LEU A 42 2.66 8.48 20.69
C LEU A 42 1.68 9.33 21.47
N ASP A 43 1.38 10.52 20.99
CA ASP A 43 0.35 11.38 21.56
C ASP A 43 -1.01 11.05 20.93
N CYS A 44 -1.59 9.92 21.33
CA CYS A 44 -2.85 9.43 20.83
C CYS A 44 -3.63 8.68 21.92
N ARG A 45 -4.93 8.48 21.69
CA ARG A 45 -5.76 7.69 22.62
C ARG A 45 -5.37 6.22 22.52
N LYS A 46 -5.17 5.57 23.67
CA LYS A 46 -4.70 4.19 23.80
C LYS A 46 -5.69 3.38 24.62
N ILE A 47 -6.16 2.27 24.08
CA ILE A 47 -7.15 1.41 24.73
C ILE A 47 -6.59 -0.01 24.82
N SER A 48 -6.50 -0.53 26.04
CA SER A 48 -6.10 -1.91 26.28
C SER A 48 -7.34 -2.79 26.43
N GLY A 49 -7.45 -3.85 25.63
CA GLY A 49 -8.59 -4.74 25.66
C GLY A 49 -8.53 -5.83 24.60
N VAL A 50 -9.47 -6.77 24.65
CA VAL A 50 -9.62 -7.78 23.59
C VAL A 50 -10.11 -7.06 22.32
N VAL A 51 -9.32 -7.12 21.26
CA VAL A 51 -9.52 -6.32 20.04
C VAL A 51 -10.71 -6.73 19.16
N ILE A 52 -11.41 -7.79 19.53
CA ILE A 52 -12.65 -8.28 18.90
C ILE A 52 -13.82 -8.24 19.90
N ASP A 53 -13.65 -7.58 21.03
CA ASP A 53 -14.70 -7.36 22.02
C ASP A 53 -15.47 -6.09 21.67
N GLU A 54 -16.80 -6.18 21.70
CA GLU A 54 -17.68 -5.07 21.30
C GLU A 54 -17.50 -3.86 22.21
N ASP A 55 -17.43 -4.05 23.53
CA ASP A 55 -17.30 -2.96 24.50
C ASP A 55 -15.95 -2.25 24.34
N VAL A 56 -14.88 -3.00 24.05
CA VAL A 56 -13.55 -2.43 23.76
C VAL A 56 -13.60 -1.56 22.51
N LEU A 57 -14.24 -2.03 21.43
CA LEU A 57 -14.36 -1.29 20.18
C LEU A 57 -15.28 -0.06 20.34
N GLU A 58 -16.37 -0.16 21.10
CA GLU A 58 -17.22 0.98 21.44
C GLU A 58 -16.48 2.02 22.26
N SER A 59 -15.67 1.59 23.23
CA SER A 59 -14.83 2.50 24.02
C SER A 59 -13.82 3.26 23.15
N ALA A 60 -13.53 2.78 21.93
CA ALA A 60 -12.67 3.44 20.96
C ALA A 60 -13.40 4.43 20.05
N ASP A 61 -14.69 4.68 20.30
CA ASP A 61 -15.56 5.50 19.46
C ASP A 61 -15.58 5.03 17.99
N ILE A 62 -15.44 3.72 17.76
CA ILE A 62 -15.29 3.15 16.42
C ILE A 62 -16.41 3.51 15.44
N ARG A 63 -17.62 3.80 15.93
CA ARG A 63 -18.77 4.24 15.10
C ARG A 63 -18.53 5.60 14.43
N GLN A 64 -17.66 6.43 15.00
CA GLN A 64 -17.28 7.75 14.50
C GLN A 64 -16.03 7.70 13.61
N ALA A 65 -15.37 6.54 13.54
CA ALA A 65 -14.14 6.38 12.79
C ALA A 65 -14.40 6.51 11.28
N ASP A 66 -13.62 7.36 10.62
CA ASP A 66 -13.61 7.47 9.17
C ASP A 66 -12.94 6.23 8.55
N VAL A 67 -11.91 5.70 9.23
CA VAL A 67 -11.13 4.54 8.81
C VAL A 67 -10.81 3.63 10.00
N VAL A 68 -10.97 2.32 9.81
CA VAL A 68 -10.45 1.29 10.73
C VAL A 68 -9.33 0.52 10.05
N CYS A 69 -8.22 0.35 10.75
CA CYS A 69 -7.06 -0.41 10.28
C CYS A 69 -6.79 -1.61 11.20
N ALA A 70 -7.05 -2.83 10.75
CA ALA A 70 -6.77 -4.05 11.51
C ALA A 70 -5.41 -4.64 11.13
N VAL A 71 -4.40 -4.42 11.98
CA VAL A 71 -2.98 -4.64 11.67
C VAL A 71 -2.25 -5.48 12.71
N THR A 72 -2.99 -6.36 13.41
CA THR A 72 -2.43 -7.32 14.36
C THR A 72 -1.55 -8.36 13.64
N GLN A 73 -0.86 -9.21 14.42
CA GLN A 73 -0.08 -10.33 13.88
C GLN A 73 -0.93 -11.53 13.44
N SER A 74 -2.24 -11.54 13.73
CA SER A 74 -3.13 -12.66 13.42
C SER A 74 -4.13 -12.28 12.34
N ASP A 75 -4.05 -12.95 11.19
CA ASP A 75 -5.02 -12.78 10.10
C ASP A 75 -6.45 -13.07 10.55
N ASN A 76 -6.63 -14.03 11.48
CA ASN A 76 -7.95 -14.38 12.00
C ASN A 76 -8.52 -13.28 12.91
N ILE A 77 -7.66 -12.55 13.63
CA ILE A 77 -8.10 -11.38 14.39
C ILE A 77 -8.42 -10.23 13.43
N ASN A 78 -7.57 -10.00 12.42
CA ASN A 78 -7.75 -8.91 11.48
C ASN A 78 -9.06 -9.05 10.68
N ILE A 79 -9.37 -10.27 10.21
CA ILE A 79 -10.63 -10.53 9.48
C ILE A 79 -11.84 -10.31 10.39
N MET A 80 -11.82 -10.79 11.62
CA MET A 80 -12.93 -10.65 12.56
C MET A 80 -13.14 -9.20 13.00
N ALA A 81 -12.08 -8.51 13.39
CA ALA A 81 -12.12 -7.09 13.76
C ALA A 81 -12.64 -6.23 12.60
N SER A 82 -12.23 -6.54 11.36
CA SER A 82 -12.69 -5.83 10.17
C SER A 82 -14.16 -6.10 9.85
N LEU A 83 -14.62 -7.33 10.03
CA LEU A 83 -16.03 -7.68 9.91
C LEU A 83 -16.87 -6.93 10.94
N MET A 84 -16.44 -6.89 12.20
CA MET A 84 -17.15 -6.15 13.24
C MET A 84 -17.20 -4.65 12.91
N ALA A 85 -16.06 -4.04 12.58
CA ALA A 85 -15.99 -2.63 12.18
C ALA A 85 -16.99 -2.29 11.07
N ARG A 86 -17.05 -3.12 10.02
CA ARG A 86 -17.91 -2.85 8.87
C ARG A 86 -19.37 -3.23 9.09
N GLN A 87 -19.66 -4.42 9.63
CA GLN A 87 -21.02 -4.96 9.74
C GLN A 87 -21.75 -4.52 11.00
N LEU A 88 -21.05 -4.46 12.15
CA LEU A 88 -21.67 -4.12 13.44
C LEU A 88 -21.62 -2.61 13.71
N PHE A 89 -20.50 -1.96 13.38
CA PHE A 89 -20.29 -0.53 13.64
C PHE A 89 -20.51 0.37 12.43
N GLY A 90 -20.68 -0.19 11.23
CA GLY A 90 -21.03 0.55 10.02
C GLY A 90 -19.90 1.40 9.44
N VAL A 91 -18.65 1.12 9.81
CA VAL A 91 -17.48 1.84 9.28
C VAL A 91 -17.33 1.55 7.79
N LYS A 92 -17.31 2.60 6.97
CA LYS A 92 -17.30 2.49 5.50
C LYS A 92 -15.96 2.02 4.95
N LYS A 93 -14.86 2.48 5.55
CA LYS A 93 -13.51 2.17 5.09
C LYS A 93 -12.76 1.36 6.14
N VAL A 94 -12.53 0.09 5.83
CA VAL A 94 -11.86 -0.87 6.72
C VAL A 94 -10.73 -1.53 5.95
N ILE A 95 -9.49 -1.33 6.41
CA ILE A 95 -8.29 -1.88 5.80
C ILE A 95 -7.70 -2.92 6.73
N SER A 96 -7.48 -4.13 6.22
CA SER A 96 -6.90 -5.25 6.96
C SER A 96 -5.49 -5.56 6.49
N ARG A 97 -4.58 -5.85 7.41
CA ARG A 97 -3.31 -6.48 7.08
C ARG A 97 -3.52 -7.99 6.91
N LEU A 98 -2.96 -8.54 5.84
CA LEU A 98 -2.86 -9.98 5.59
C LEU A 98 -1.39 -10.41 5.64
N TYR A 99 -1.07 -11.34 6.52
CA TYR A 99 0.25 -11.95 6.63
C TYR A 99 0.36 -13.23 5.79
N ASN A 100 -0.61 -14.16 5.87
CA ASN A 100 -0.63 -15.34 5.00
C ASN A 100 -1.43 -15.06 3.71
N PRO A 101 -0.78 -14.95 2.53
CA PRO A 101 -1.47 -14.69 1.25
C PRO A 101 -2.51 -15.75 0.88
N GLU A 102 -2.37 -17.00 1.33
CA GLU A 102 -3.31 -18.09 1.05
C GLU A 102 -4.71 -17.81 1.62
N LYS A 103 -4.79 -16.99 2.67
CA LYS A 103 -6.07 -16.60 3.30
C LYS A 103 -6.78 -15.48 2.56
N LYS A 104 -6.20 -14.90 1.51
CA LYS A 104 -6.76 -13.76 0.79
C LYS A 104 -8.19 -14.03 0.30
N PHE A 105 -8.45 -15.25 -0.18
CA PHE A 105 -9.78 -15.65 -0.65
C PHE A 105 -10.88 -15.40 0.38
N ALA A 106 -10.64 -15.68 1.66
CA ALA A 106 -11.63 -15.45 2.72
C ALA A 106 -11.96 -13.97 2.91
N PHE A 107 -10.96 -13.09 2.80
CA PHE A 107 -11.19 -11.64 2.89
C PHE A 107 -11.95 -11.12 1.67
N ASP A 108 -11.61 -11.64 0.48
CA ASP A 108 -12.25 -11.25 -0.78
C ASP A 108 -13.72 -11.69 -0.84
N GLU A 109 -14.07 -12.91 -0.40
CA GLU A 109 -15.47 -13.36 -0.30
C GLU A 109 -16.30 -12.48 0.64
N LEU A 110 -15.66 -11.98 1.69
CA LEU A 110 -16.28 -11.05 2.61
C LEU A 110 -16.25 -9.62 2.06
N GLY A 111 -15.59 -9.31 0.95
CA GLY A 111 -15.47 -7.97 0.39
C GLY A 111 -14.67 -7.00 1.27
N LEU A 112 -13.69 -7.51 2.02
CA LEU A 112 -12.81 -6.72 2.87
C LEU A 112 -11.58 -6.26 2.10
N GLU A 113 -11.18 -5.00 2.28
CA GLU A 113 -9.94 -4.47 1.69
C GLU A 113 -8.72 -4.99 2.47
N VAL A 114 -7.73 -5.53 1.76
CA VAL A 114 -6.54 -6.12 2.38
C VAL A 114 -5.23 -5.65 1.77
N ILE A 115 -4.24 -5.47 2.64
CA ILE A 115 -2.84 -5.25 2.29
C ILE A 115 -2.04 -6.48 2.71
N SER A 116 -1.53 -7.23 1.74
CA SER A 116 -0.69 -8.41 1.99
C SER A 116 0.75 -7.98 2.26
N SER A 117 1.18 -8.01 3.52
CA SER A 117 2.57 -7.62 3.86
C SER A 117 3.59 -8.59 3.26
N THR A 118 3.26 -9.88 3.19
CA THR A 118 4.15 -10.90 2.60
C THR A 118 4.20 -10.76 1.08
N GLY A 119 3.05 -10.57 0.43
CA GLY A 119 2.98 -10.33 -1.01
C GLY A 119 3.79 -9.10 -1.41
N GLN A 120 3.54 -7.95 -0.78
CA GLN A 120 4.28 -6.72 -1.07
C GLN A 120 5.79 -6.84 -0.83
N THR A 121 6.20 -7.62 0.17
CA THR A 121 7.64 -7.85 0.44
C THR A 121 8.25 -8.72 -0.66
N VAL A 122 7.58 -9.79 -1.09
CA VAL A 122 8.04 -10.63 -2.20
C VAL A 122 8.12 -9.80 -3.49
N ASP A 123 7.09 -9.03 -3.80
CA ASP A 123 7.06 -8.16 -4.98
C ASP A 123 8.17 -7.10 -4.94
N ALA A 124 8.54 -6.60 -3.76
CA ALA A 124 9.68 -5.69 -3.60
C ALA A 124 11.03 -6.39 -3.80
N ILE A 125 11.21 -7.61 -3.25
CA ILE A 125 12.45 -8.38 -3.41
C ILE A 125 12.65 -8.78 -4.87
N LEU A 126 11.61 -9.27 -5.55
CA LEU A 126 11.70 -9.64 -6.97
C LEU A 126 12.11 -8.44 -7.82
N ARG A 127 11.53 -7.26 -7.55
CA ARG A 127 11.94 -6.01 -8.22
C ARG A 127 13.40 -5.63 -7.99
N ASP A 128 13.92 -5.82 -6.78
CA ASP A 128 15.34 -5.55 -6.48
C ASP A 128 16.29 -6.63 -7.04
N MET A 129 15.80 -7.87 -7.23
CA MET A 129 16.57 -8.98 -7.79
C MET A 129 16.62 -8.94 -9.32
N ASP A 130 15.51 -8.56 -9.94
CA ASP A 130 15.43 -8.42 -11.37
C ASP A 130 16.15 -7.12 -11.76
N ASP A 131 17.40 -7.22 -12.20
CA ASP A 131 18.13 -6.18 -12.95
C ASP A 131 17.35 -5.67 -14.19
N ALA A 132 16.22 -6.32 -14.51
CA ALA A 132 15.44 -6.18 -15.73
C ALA A 132 14.39 -5.08 -15.64
N GLY A 133 14.82 -3.84 -15.39
CA GLY A 133 14.03 -2.64 -15.72
C GLY A 133 12.71 -2.43 -14.99
N VAL A 134 12.08 -3.40 -14.32
CA VAL A 134 10.76 -3.23 -13.68
C VAL A 134 10.88 -2.36 -12.42
N ILE A 135 10.50 -1.10 -12.55
CA ILE A 135 10.50 -0.08 -11.49
C ILE A 135 9.35 -0.33 -10.50
N MET A 136 8.19 -0.74 -11.02
CA MET A 136 6.96 -0.82 -10.25
C MET A 136 5.99 -1.80 -10.91
N SER A 137 5.21 -2.54 -10.12
CA SER A 137 4.08 -3.32 -10.60
C SER A 137 2.88 -3.04 -9.72
N HIS A 138 1.71 -2.82 -10.33
CA HIS A 138 0.47 -2.56 -9.61
C HIS A 138 -0.73 -3.08 -10.39
N ARG A 139 -1.73 -3.58 -9.66
CA ARG A 139 -2.98 -4.05 -10.25
C ARG A 139 -4.03 -2.95 -10.33
N MET A 140 -4.52 -2.64 -11.53
CA MET A 140 -5.58 -1.64 -11.79
C MET A 140 -6.68 -2.25 -12.66
N TYR A 141 -7.95 -2.09 -12.27
CA TYR A 141 -9.11 -2.59 -13.05
C TYR A 141 -9.02 -4.07 -13.47
N GLY A 142 -8.41 -4.91 -12.63
CA GLY A 142 -8.21 -6.34 -12.90
C GLY A 142 -7.00 -6.68 -13.77
N LYS A 143 -6.33 -5.67 -14.35
CA LYS A 143 -5.10 -5.77 -15.15
C LYS A 143 -3.85 -5.52 -14.31
N THR A 144 -2.72 -6.08 -14.72
CA THR A 144 -1.42 -5.81 -14.11
C THR A 144 -0.72 -4.77 -14.97
N LEU A 145 -0.31 -3.66 -14.34
CA LEU A 145 0.50 -2.62 -14.97
C LEU A 145 1.91 -2.74 -14.43
N GLU A 146 2.87 -2.97 -15.30
CA GLU A 146 4.30 -3.05 -14.98
C GLU A 146 5.02 -1.85 -15.60
N TYR A 147 5.83 -1.17 -14.82
CA TYR A 147 6.57 0.01 -15.24
C TYR A 147 8.01 -0.41 -15.46
N HIS A 148 8.53 -0.22 -16.67
CA HIS A 148 9.88 -0.61 -17.04
C HIS A 148 10.75 0.62 -17.30
N ASN A 149 12.02 0.52 -16.95
CA ASN A 149 13.09 1.41 -17.33
C ASN A 149 13.98 0.67 -18.31
N VAL A 150 13.97 1.09 -19.57
CA VAL A 150 14.69 0.40 -20.64
C VAL A 150 15.79 1.34 -21.15
N PRO A 151 17.07 0.92 -21.13
CA PRO A 151 18.12 1.69 -21.79
C PRO A 151 17.75 1.97 -23.24
N VAL A 152 18.00 3.20 -23.69
CA VAL A 152 17.83 3.56 -25.09
C VAL A 152 18.88 2.84 -25.94
N ASP A 153 18.46 2.22 -27.04
CA ASP A 153 19.38 1.72 -28.06
C ASP A 153 20.05 2.88 -28.81
N ASP A 154 21.35 2.78 -29.11
CA ASP A 154 22.13 3.83 -29.78
C ASP A 154 21.50 4.33 -31.10
N GLU A 155 20.72 3.49 -31.78
CA GLU A 155 20.01 3.82 -33.03
C GLU A 155 18.87 4.83 -32.85
N LEU A 156 18.35 4.98 -31.62
CA LEU A 156 17.27 5.89 -31.28
C LEU A 156 17.78 7.27 -30.83
N ILE A 157 19.10 7.43 -30.64
CA ILE A 157 19.70 8.72 -30.25
C ILE A 157 19.44 9.76 -31.36
N GLY A 158 18.94 10.93 -30.96
CA GLY A 158 18.56 12.02 -31.85
C GLY A 158 17.16 11.90 -32.45
N GLN A 159 16.41 10.84 -32.14
CA GLN A 159 14.99 10.73 -32.51
C GLN A 159 14.11 11.40 -31.44
N GLU A 160 12.89 11.78 -31.83
CA GLU A 160 11.89 12.24 -30.85
C GLU A 160 11.27 11.04 -30.13
N LEU A 161 11.10 11.13 -28.81
CA LEU A 161 10.48 10.09 -28.00
C LEU A 161 9.07 9.71 -28.49
N SER A 162 8.34 10.67 -29.07
CA SER A 162 7.01 10.45 -29.64
C SER A 162 7.00 9.55 -30.87
N ASP A 163 8.14 9.35 -31.53
CA ASP A 163 8.26 8.51 -32.72
C ASP A 163 8.61 7.06 -32.38
N ILE A 164 8.88 6.74 -31.10
CA ILE A 164 9.15 5.37 -30.67
C ILE A 164 7.91 4.50 -30.88
N VAL A 165 8.07 3.43 -31.66
CA VAL A 165 7.07 2.39 -31.83
C VAL A 165 7.26 1.31 -30.77
N THR A 166 6.25 1.08 -29.94
CA THR A 166 6.23 0.03 -28.92
C THR A 166 5.41 -1.18 -29.34
N MET A 167 5.55 -2.29 -28.61
CA MET A 167 4.72 -3.49 -28.82
C MET A 167 3.28 -3.27 -28.32
N ASP A 168 2.35 -4.11 -28.76
CA ASP A 168 0.97 -4.10 -28.27
C ASP A 168 0.92 -4.25 -26.75
N GLY A 169 0.19 -3.36 -26.07
CA GLY A 169 0.09 -3.34 -24.61
C GLY A 169 1.17 -2.52 -23.91
N GLN A 170 2.14 -1.96 -24.64
CA GLN A 170 3.15 -1.06 -24.08
C GLN A 170 2.81 0.41 -24.37
N VAL A 171 3.01 1.26 -23.37
CA VAL A 171 2.80 2.71 -23.45
C VAL A 171 4.06 3.44 -22.98
N VAL A 172 4.60 4.33 -23.81
CA VAL A 172 5.70 5.22 -23.40
C VAL A 172 5.18 6.28 -22.45
N LEU A 173 5.73 6.31 -21.24
CA LEU A 173 5.39 7.27 -20.19
C LEU A 173 6.25 8.54 -20.32
N GLY A 174 7.52 8.34 -20.67
CA GLY A 174 8.50 9.41 -20.70
C GLY A 174 9.92 8.87 -20.80
N LEU A 175 10.88 9.76 -20.52
CA LEU A 175 12.30 9.49 -20.58
C LEU A 175 12.97 9.93 -19.28
N LEU A 176 13.82 9.07 -18.75
CA LEU A 176 14.61 9.30 -17.54
C LEU A 176 16.02 9.76 -17.96
N ARG A 177 16.34 11.03 -17.67
CA ARG A 177 17.67 11.61 -17.93
C ARG A 177 18.28 12.12 -16.63
N ALA A 178 19.44 11.58 -16.26
CA ALA A 178 20.16 11.93 -15.03
C ALA A 178 19.26 11.91 -13.77
N GLY A 179 18.37 10.92 -13.66
CA GLY A 179 17.45 10.75 -12.52
C GLY A 179 16.21 11.65 -12.54
N THR A 180 16.03 12.48 -13.57
CA THR A 180 14.82 13.29 -13.77
C THR A 180 13.93 12.65 -14.81
N LEU A 181 12.66 12.40 -14.47
CA LEU A 181 11.66 11.88 -15.40
C LEU A 181 11.01 13.02 -16.18
N TYR A 182 11.18 12.99 -17.50
CA TYR A 182 10.54 13.89 -18.44
C TYR A 182 9.34 13.16 -19.07
N PRO A 183 8.10 13.63 -18.88
CA PRO A 183 6.93 13.00 -19.49
C PRO A 183 7.00 13.12 -21.01
N ILE A 184 6.36 12.18 -21.71
CA ILE A 184 6.28 12.22 -23.17
C ILE A 184 5.63 13.52 -23.65
N THR A 185 6.36 14.26 -24.49
CA THR A 185 5.90 15.47 -25.16
C THR A 185 6.40 15.44 -26.61
N SER A 186 5.76 16.18 -27.51
CA SER A 186 6.04 16.16 -28.95
C SER A 186 7.32 16.91 -29.36
N ALA A 187 8.35 16.95 -28.51
CA ALA A 187 9.60 17.65 -28.77
C ALA A 187 10.77 17.10 -27.93
N LEU A 188 10.60 15.96 -27.27
CA LEU A 188 11.63 15.42 -26.40
C LEU A 188 12.58 14.54 -27.22
N GLU A 189 13.74 15.09 -27.55
CA GLU A 189 14.81 14.38 -28.27
C GLU A 189 15.58 13.46 -27.32
N ILE A 190 15.88 12.26 -27.80
CA ILE A 190 16.58 11.22 -27.05
C ILE A 190 18.09 11.44 -27.12
N GLU A 191 18.76 11.42 -25.97
CA GLU A 191 20.20 11.61 -25.82
C GLU A 191 20.90 10.35 -25.31
N GLU A 192 22.23 10.33 -25.41
CA GLU A 192 23.06 9.25 -24.88
C GLU A 192 22.87 9.10 -23.36
N ASN A 193 22.77 7.87 -22.87
CA ASN A 193 22.49 7.49 -21.47
C ASN A 193 21.07 7.79 -20.98
N ASP A 194 20.16 8.19 -21.87
CA ASP A 194 18.75 8.21 -21.54
C ASP A 194 18.18 6.80 -21.36
N GLN A 195 17.11 6.71 -20.59
CA GLN A 195 16.33 5.49 -20.46
C GLN A 195 14.85 5.79 -20.71
N VAL A 196 14.18 4.93 -21.46
CA VAL A 196 12.75 5.04 -21.74
C VAL A 196 11.97 4.42 -20.58
N VAL A 197 10.98 5.15 -20.08
CA VAL A 197 10.03 4.62 -19.10
C VAL A 197 8.78 4.14 -19.83
N LEU A 198 8.51 2.84 -19.75
CA LEU A 198 7.40 2.16 -20.39
C LEU A 198 6.40 1.64 -19.35
N ILE A 199 5.13 1.55 -19.72
CA ILE A 199 4.12 0.78 -18.99
C ILE A 199 3.73 -0.40 -19.87
N GLU A 200 3.84 -1.63 -19.36
CA GLU A 200 3.28 -2.83 -19.97
C GLU A 200 1.98 -3.22 -19.26
N VAL A 201 0.91 -3.45 -20.03
CA VAL A 201 -0.41 -3.80 -19.52
C VAL A 201 -0.75 -5.25 -19.90
N SER A 202 -0.84 -6.13 -18.90
CA SER A 202 -1.23 -7.55 -19.06
C SER A 202 -2.60 -7.88 -18.46
#